data_AF-A0A6F9BQS7-F1
#
_entry.id   AF-A0A6F9BQS7-F1
#
_cell.length_a   1.000
_cell.length_b   1.000
_cell.length_c   1.000
_cell.angle_alpha   90.00
_cell.angle_beta   90.00
_cell.angle_gamma   90.00
#
_symmetry.space_group_name_H-M   'P 1'
#
loop_
_entity.id
_entity.type
_entity.pdbx_description
1 polymer ?
#
loop_
_entity_poly.entity_id
_entity_poly.type
_entity_poly.pdbx_seq_one_letter_code
_entity_poly.pdbx_strand_id
1 'polypeptide(L)'
;MEGGFFVVGMKLEAINPLNLGNICVATIHKVLLDGYLMVGIDGTDVSGYDWKIFTWAKYLEENGTIAAPVWLFNTDSSGHGFAQNIKLEAVDLVCVATVRRCVGWLLHFDGWEPDFDLWVDIQSPDIYLVGWCEVTGYKLQLPTGPGKN
;
A
#
# COMPACT_ATOMS: atom_id res chain seq x y z
N MET A 1 -0.68 21.80 23.46
CA MET A 1 -1.38 20.56 23.04
C MET A 1 -0.33 19.47 23.13
N GLU A 2 -0.52 18.50 24.02
CA GLU A 2 0.51 17.50 24.38
C GLU A 2 0.77 16.55 23.20
N GLY A 3 2.06 16.33 22.91
CA GLY A 3 2.56 15.44 21.87
C GLY A 3 2.32 13.98 22.21
N GLY A 4 1.15 13.47 21.84
CA GLY A 4 0.86 12.03 21.87
C GLY A 4 1.57 11.30 20.73
N PHE A 5 1.91 10.04 20.96
CA PHE A 5 2.34 9.08 19.94
C PHE A 5 1.24 8.02 19.78
N PHE A 6 1.42 7.08 18.85
CA PHE A 6 0.52 5.94 18.71
C PHE A 6 0.43 5.11 20.01
N VAL A 7 -0.74 4.52 20.28
CA VAL A 7 -0.95 3.63 21.43
C VAL A 7 -1.55 2.29 20.99
N VAL A 8 -1.30 1.25 21.79
CA VAL A 8 -1.85 -0.10 21.56
C VAL A 8 -3.38 -0.05 21.55
N GLY A 9 -3.99 -0.73 20.58
CA GLY A 9 -5.44 -0.79 20.38
C GLY A 9 -6.00 0.28 19.43
N MET A 10 -5.19 1.27 19.02
CA MET A 10 -5.59 2.19 17.95
C MET A 10 -5.77 1.45 16.61
N LYS A 11 -6.81 1.83 15.87
CA LYS A 11 -7.10 1.33 14.53
C LYS A 11 -6.56 2.25 13.45
N LEU A 12 -6.10 1.69 12.33
CA LEU A 12 -5.64 2.42 11.14
C LEU A 12 -5.82 1.57 9.88
N GLU A 13 -5.51 2.14 8.72
CA GLU A 13 -5.43 1.41 7.45
C GLU A 13 -3.97 1.10 7.13
N ALA A 14 -3.68 -0.16 6.77
CA ALA A 14 -2.34 -0.59 6.39
C ALA A 14 -2.39 -1.49 5.15
N ILE A 15 -1.35 -1.41 4.33
CA ILE A 15 -1.12 -2.36 3.23
C ILE A 15 -0.87 -3.74 3.85
N ASN A 16 -1.57 -4.76 3.36
CA ASN A 16 -1.39 -6.12 3.84
C ASN A 16 -0.02 -6.67 3.39
N PRO A 17 0.90 -7.03 4.31
CA PRO A 17 2.23 -7.50 3.94
C PRO A 17 2.23 -8.86 3.23
N LEU A 18 1.13 -9.62 3.30
CA LEU A 18 0.96 -10.89 2.58
C LEU A 18 0.26 -10.70 1.21
N ASN A 19 -0.31 -9.51 0.96
CA ASN A 19 -0.91 -9.14 -0.32
C ASN A 19 -0.91 -7.62 -0.47
N LEU A 20 0.12 -7.08 -1.13
CA LEU A 20 0.33 -5.63 -1.23
C LEU A 20 -0.72 -4.89 -2.09
N GLY A 21 -1.59 -5.62 -2.79
CA GLY A 21 -2.74 -5.03 -3.49
C GLY A 21 -3.87 -4.61 -2.55
N ASN A 22 -3.88 -5.14 -1.32
CA ASN A 22 -4.95 -4.90 -0.35
C ASN A 22 -4.54 -3.89 0.72
N ILE A 23 -5.35 -2.86 0.88
CA ILE A 23 -5.36 -2.02 2.09
C ILE A 23 -6.43 -2.58 3.02
N CYS A 24 -6.05 -2.88 4.25
CA CYS A 24 -6.92 -3.50 5.24
C CYS A 24 -7.03 -2.65 6.50
N VAL A 25 -8.11 -2.88 7.24
CA VAL A 25 -8.23 -2.44 8.64
C VAL A 25 -7.12 -3.13 9.43
N ALA A 26 -6.44 -2.36 10.28
CA ALA A 26 -5.32 -2.84 11.05
C ALA A 26 -5.33 -2.26 12.47
N THR A 27 -4.71 -2.99 13.39
CA THR A 27 -4.63 -2.64 14.81
C THR A 27 -3.18 -2.53 15.27
N ILE A 28 -2.87 -1.53 16.09
CA ILE A 28 -1.56 -1.43 16.75
C ILE A 28 -1.52 -2.42 17.92
N HIS A 29 -0.68 -3.44 17.80
CA HIS A 29 -0.49 -4.43 18.86
C HIS A 29 0.65 -4.06 19.81
N LYS A 30 1.71 -3.41 19.31
CA LYS A 30 2.84 -2.95 20.15
C LYS A 30 3.43 -1.65 19.61
N VAL A 31 3.84 -0.80 20.54
CA VAL A 31 4.71 0.35 20.28
C VAL A 31 6.12 -0.06 20.71
N LEU A 32 7.07 0.02 19.78
CA LEU A 32 8.47 -0.34 20.00
C LEU A 32 9.32 0.94 20.15
N LEU A 33 10.61 0.75 20.43
CA LEU A 33 11.57 1.85 20.48
C LEU A 33 11.73 2.52 19.10
N ASP A 34 12.25 3.74 19.08
CA ASP A 34 12.62 4.50 17.87
C ASP A 34 11.46 4.72 16.88
N GLY A 35 10.22 4.71 17.37
CA GLY A 35 9.03 4.98 16.56
C GLY A 35 8.51 3.79 15.75
N TYR A 36 9.08 2.60 15.92
CA TYR A 36 8.58 1.39 15.27
C TYR A 36 7.27 0.90 15.91
N LEU A 37 6.39 0.33 15.09
CA LEU A 37 5.09 -0.21 15.51
C LEU A 37 4.94 -1.64 15.03
N MET A 38 4.36 -2.50 15.87
CA MET A 38 3.87 -3.81 15.45
C MET A 38 2.38 -3.69 15.16
N VAL A 39 2.03 -3.81 13.89
CA VAL A 39 0.67 -3.67 13.38
C VAL A 39 0.17 -5.04 12.91
N GLY A 40 -1.04 -5.40 13.33
CA GLY A 40 -1.74 -6.61 12.90
C GLY A 40 -2.85 -6.27 11.93
N ILE A 41 -3.00 -7.04 10.86
CA ILE A 41 -4.13 -6.92 9.94
C ILE A 41 -5.35 -7.58 10.57
N ASP A 42 -6.46 -6.86 10.63
CA ASP A 42 -7.71 -7.39 11.16
C ASP A 42 -8.28 -8.39 10.13
N GLY A 43 -8.57 -9.61 10.57
CA GLY A 43 -8.98 -10.69 9.68
C GLY A 43 -10.28 -10.37 8.92
N THR A 44 -10.21 -10.44 7.59
CA THR A 44 -11.36 -10.24 6.68
C THR A 44 -12.37 -11.39 6.74
N ASP A 45 -11.93 -12.59 7.13
CA ASP A 45 -12.76 -13.80 7.04
C ASP A 45 -13.55 -14.14 8.30
N VAL A 46 -13.22 -13.54 9.45
CA VAL A 46 -13.80 -13.94 10.75
C VAL A 46 -14.92 -13.03 11.25
N SER A 47 -15.14 -11.88 10.62
CA SER A 47 -15.99 -10.84 11.17
C SER A 47 -17.34 -10.67 10.43
N GLY A 48 -17.55 -11.36 9.31
CA GLY A 48 -18.83 -11.32 8.58
C GLY A 48 -19.19 -9.95 8.01
N TYR A 49 -18.25 -9.00 7.95
CA TYR A 49 -18.48 -7.70 7.31
C TYR A 49 -18.37 -7.85 5.80
N ASP A 50 -19.48 -7.68 5.09
CA ASP A 50 -19.43 -7.36 3.67
C ASP A 50 -18.80 -5.96 3.52
N TRP A 51 -17.73 -5.87 2.73
CA TRP A 51 -17.02 -4.62 2.47
C TRP A 51 -17.95 -3.51 1.93
N LYS A 52 -19.08 -3.89 1.30
CA LYS A 52 -20.10 -2.95 0.81
C LYS A 52 -20.88 -2.25 1.92
N ILE A 53 -20.92 -2.83 3.13
CA ILE A 53 -21.64 -2.30 4.28
C ILE A 53 -20.70 -1.89 5.43
N PHE A 54 -19.39 -2.03 5.24
CA PHE A 54 -18.39 -1.62 6.22
C PHE A 54 -18.41 -0.10 6.40
N THR A 55 -18.41 0.35 7.66
CA THR A 55 -18.14 1.75 8.01
C THR A 55 -17.24 1.81 9.24
N TRP A 56 -16.29 2.74 9.23
CA TRP A 56 -15.38 2.97 10.34
C TRP A 56 -16.13 3.28 11.64
N ALA A 57 -17.17 4.10 11.60
CA ALA A 57 -17.95 4.48 12.79
C ALA A 57 -18.53 3.24 13.49
N LYS A 58 -19.26 2.40 12.75
CA LYS A 58 -19.87 1.18 13.27
C LYS A 58 -18.80 0.19 13.78
N TYR A 59 -17.74 0.00 12.99
CA TYR A 59 -16.66 -0.92 13.35
C TYR A 59 -15.96 -0.49 14.66
N LEU A 60 -15.66 0.80 14.82
CA LEU A 60 -15.04 1.33 16.03
C LEU A 60 -15.96 1.19 17.25
N GLU A 61 -17.25 1.50 17.08
CA GLU A 61 -18.26 1.37 18.13
C GLU A 61 -18.42 -0.08 18.60
N GLU A 62 -18.62 -1.03 17.66
CA GLU A 62 -18.80 -2.45 17.96
C GLU A 62 -17.58 -3.09 18.63
N ASN A 63 -16.38 -2.61 18.30
CA ASN A 63 -15.13 -3.10 18.90
C ASN A 63 -14.71 -2.32 20.15
N GLY A 64 -15.38 -1.22 20.50
CA GLY A 64 -14.98 -0.34 21.61
C GLY A 64 -13.57 0.24 21.43
N THR A 65 -13.19 0.56 20.18
CA THR A 65 -11.84 1.03 19.83
C THR A 65 -11.86 2.44 19.28
N ILE A 66 -10.67 3.04 19.17
CA ILE A 66 -10.50 4.39 18.60
C ILE A 66 -9.59 4.32 17.36
N ALA A 67 -9.86 5.20 16.40
CA ALA A 67 -8.96 5.40 15.27
C ALA A 67 -7.70 6.15 15.74
N ALA A 68 -6.55 5.82 15.14
CA ALA A 68 -5.35 6.62 15.28
C ALA A 68 -5.61 8.04 14.72
N PRO A 69 -5.28 9.09 15.48
CA PRO A 69 -5.51 10.46 15.02
C PRO A 69 -4.70 10.82 13.77
N VAL A 70 -5.31 11.60 12.88
CA VAL A 70 -4.71 12.01 11.59
C VAL A 70 -3.36 12.71 11.75
N TRP A 71 -3.16 13.50 12.81
CA TRP A 71 -1.92 14.24 13.05
C TRP A 71 -0.71 13.37 13.42
N LEU A 72 -0.92 12.06 13.69
CA LEU A 72 0.17 11.10 13.89
C LEU A 72 0.76 10.57 12.57
N PHE A 73 0.08 10.82 11.45
CA PHE A 73 0.50 10.37 10.13
C PHE A 73 1.26 11.48 9.38
N ASN A 74 2.33 11.10 8.69
CA ASN A 74 3.00 12.01 7.78
C ASN A 74 2.15 12.13 6.49
N THR A 75 1.58 13.31 6.25
CA THR A 75 0.74 13.59 5.07
C THR A 75 1.42 14.52 4.06
N ASP A 76 2.73 14.70 4.16
CA ASP A 76 3.46 15.58 3.24
C ASP A 76 3.43 15.00 1.82
N SER A 77 2.66 15.65 0.94
CA SER A 77 2.46 15.28 -0.49
C SER A 77 3.28 16.17 -1.41
N SER A 78 4.31 16.82 -0.88
CA SER A 78 5.00 17.92 -1.54
C SER A 78 6.01 17.42 -2.59
N GLY A 79 5.64 17.58 -3.87
CA GLY A 79 6.60 17.94 -4.94
C GLY A 79 7.30 16.82 -5.70
N HIS A 80 6.81 15.58 -5.67
CA HIS A 80 7.48 14.44 -6.29
C HIS A 80 7.44 14.39 -7.84
N GLY A 81 6.69 15.27 -8.53
CA GLY A 81 6.79 15.43 -9.98
C GLY A 81 6.17 14.32 -10.86
N PHE A 82 5.59 13.27 -10.25
CA PHE A 82 4.93 12.18 -10.96
C PHE A 82 3.42 12.40 -11.13
N ALA A 83 2.87 11.87 -12.23
CA ALA A 83 1.46 11.96 -12.62
C ALA A 83 0.90 10.56 -12.98
N GLN A 84 -0.42 10.41 -12.92
CA GLN A 84 -1.11 9.20 -13.34
C GLN A 84 -0.73 8.82 -14.78
N ASN A 85 -0.60 7.52 -15.07
CA ASN A 85 -0.22 6.91 -16.35
C ASN A 85 1.27 7.01 -16.74
N ILE A 86 2.16 7.43 -15.83
CA ILE A 86 3.60 7.26 -16.04
C ILE A 86 3.97 5.77 -15.94
N LYS A 87 4.92 5.35 -16.78
CA LYS A 87 5.50 4.01 -16.78
C LYS A 87 6.81 3.98 -16.00
N LEU A 88 7.07 2.85 -15.32
CA LEU A 88 8.23 2.61 -14.46
C LEU A 88 8.56 1.11 -14.42
N GLU A 89 9.65 0.74 -13.76
CA GLU A 89 10.07 -0.65 -13.49
C GLU A 89 9.95 -0.93 -11.97
N ALA A 90 9.35 -2.06 -11.56
CA ALA A 90 9.13 -2.38 -10.14
C ALA A 90 9.48 -3.84 -9.78
N VAL A 91 9.89 -4.08 -8.53
CA VAL A 91 10.34 -5.41 -8.04
C VAL A 91 9.15 -6.32 -7.69
N ASP A 92 8.69 -7.08 -8.67
CA ASP A 92 8.34 -8.50 -8.56
C ASP A 92 8.75 -9.13 -9.89
N LEU A 93 9.81 -9.94 -9.88
CA LEU A 93 10.50 -10.38 -11.11
C LEU A 93 10.79 -9.24 -12.12
N VAL A 94 11.14 -8.02 -11.65
CA VAL A 94 11.38 -6.79 -12.44
C VAL A 94 10.51 -6.64 -13.70
N CYS A 95 9.32 -6.07 -13.53
CA CYS A 95 8.31 -5.94 -14.58
C CYS A 95 8.05 -4.48 -14.98
N VAL A 96 7.53 -4.27 -16.19
CA VAL A 96 6.98 -2.98 -16.63
C VAL A 96 5.69 -2.69 -15.86
N ALA A 97 5.60 -1.53 -15.22
CA ALA A 97 4.42 -1.11 -14.47
C ALA A 97 3.96 0.31 -14.80
N THR A 98 2.67 0.57 -14.59
CA THR A 98 2.00 1.85 -14.85
C THR A 98 1.36 2.39 -13.56
N VAL A 99 1.56 3.67 -13.26
CA VAL A 99 0.94 4.34 -12.09
C VAL A 99 -0.55 4.57 -12.33
N ARG A 100 -1.41 3.88 -11.57
CA ARG A 100 -2.86 3.94 -11.71
C ARG A 100 -3.51 4.99 -10.79
N ARG A 101 -2.95 5.25 -9.60
CA ARG A 101 -3.41 6.26 -8.62
C ARG A 101 -2.21 6.90 -7.89
N CYS A 102 -2.38 8.13 -7.37
CA CYS A 102 -1.30 8.97 -6.81
C CYS A 102 -1.43 9.33 -5.32
N VAL A 103 -2.37 8.73 -4.57
CA VAL A 103 -2.39 8.82 -3.08
C VAL A 103 -1.67 7.58 -2.56
N GLY A 104 -0.34 7.63 -2.49
CA GLY A 104 0.49 6.43 -2.68
C GLY A 104 0.45 5.95 -4.13
N TRP A 105 1.36 5.06 -4.55
CA TRP A 105 1.35 4.53 -5.92
C TRP A 105 0.66 3.19 -5.97
N LEU A 106 -0.45 3.11 -6.71
CA LEU A 106 -0.98 1.82 -7.16
C LEU A 106 -0.33 1.49 -8.50
N LEU A 107 0.55 0.48 -8.50
CA LEU A 107 1.27 0.03 -9.68
C LEU A 107 0.50 -1.09 -10.36
N HIS A 108 0.18 -0.90 -11.63
CA HIS A 108 -0.37 -1.93 -12.50
C HIS A 108 0.74 -2.58 -13.31
N PHE A 109 0.87 -3.90 -13.29
CA PHE A 109 1.83 -4.61 -14.13
C PHE A 109 1.24 -4.85 -15.53
N ASP A 110 1.88 -4.25 -16.54
CA ASP A 110 1.38 -4.30 -17.91
C ASP A 110 1.29 -5.78 -18.39
N GLY A 111 0.12 -6.19 -18.86
CA GLY A 111 -0.14 -7.56 -19.33
C GLY A 111 -0.56 -8.56 -18.24
N TRP A 112 -0.76 -8.10 -17.01
CA TRP A 112 -1.32 -8.88 -15.90
C TRP A 112 -2.73 -8.41 -15.55
N GLU A 113 -3.49 -9.27 -14.88
CA GLU A 113 -4.82 -8.91 -14.38
C GLU A 113 -4.71 -7.86 -13.25
N PRO A 114 -5.71 -6.98 -13.06
CA PRO A 114 -5.71 -5.96 -12.01
C PRO A 114 -5.53 -6.48 -10.57
N ASP A 115 -5.82 -7.76 -10.34
CA ASP A 115 -5.67 -8.40 -9.02
C ASP A 115 -4.19 -8.52 -8.58
N PHE A 116 -3.25 -8.28 -9.50
CA PHE A 116 -1.82 -8.20 -9.24
C PHE A 116 -1.31 -6.76 -9.02
N ASP A 117 -2.19 -5.75 -9.07
CA ASP A 117 -1.78 -4.36 -8.79
C ASP A 117 -1.28 -4.24 -7.34
N LEU A 118 -0.18 -3.49 -7.10
CA LEU A 118 0.42 -3.35 -5.76
C LEU A 118 0.46 -1.88 -5.32
N TRP A 119 0.19 -1.64 -4.03
CA TRP A 119 0.45 -0.35 -3.40
C TRP A 119 1.91 -0.24 -3.00
N VAL A 120 2.57 0.82 -3.43
CA VAL A 120 3.97 1.10 -3.14
C VAL A 120 4.14 2.57 -2.75
N ASP A 121 5.05 2.83 -1.82
CA ASP A 121 5.46 4.19 -1.50
C ASP A 121 6.26 4.83 -2.66
N ILE A 122 6.10 6.14 -2.85
CA ILE A 122 6.76 6.85 -3.93
C ILE A 122 8.29 6.92 -3.81
N GLN A 123 8.81 6.85 -2.60
CA GLN A 123 10.24 6.80 -2.30
C GLN A 123 10.73 5.36 -2.12
N SER A 124 9.91 4.35 -2.48
CA SER A 124 10.32 2.96 -2.37
C SER A 124 11.61 2.71 -3.18
N PRO A 125 12.62 2.07 -2.59
CA PRO A 125 13.84 1.70 -3.29
C PRO A 125 13.59 0.63 -4.37
N ASP A 126 12.40 0.04 -4.39
CA ASP A 126 12.02 -1.06 -5.29
C ASP A 126 11.33 -0.57 -6.58
N ILE A 127 11.36 0.75 -6.84
CA ILE A 127 10.84 1.36 -8.06
C ILE A 127 11.95 2.12 -8.80
N TYR A 128 12.03 1.90 -10.10
CA TYR A 128 13.06 2.46 -10.96
C TYR A 128 12.46 3.17 -12.17
N LEU A 129 13.16 4.19 -12.66
CA LEU A 129 12.83 4.84 -13.91
C LEU A 129 13.04 3.87 -15.09
N VAL A 130 12.28 4.10 -16.16
CA VAL A 130 12.42 3.34 -17.42
C VAL A 130 13.87 3.39 -17.90
N GLY A 131 14.43 2.22 -18.23
CA GLY A 131 15.80 2.06 -18.71
C GLY A 131 16.81 1.66 -17.62
N TRP A 132 16.38 1.49 -16.37
CA TRP A 132 17.26 1.04 -15.29
C TRP A 132 17.81 -0.37 -15.55
N CYS A 133 16.97 -1.30 -16.04
CA CYS A 133 17.42 -2.64 -16.43
C CYS A 133 18.50 -2.62 -17.52
N GLU A 134 18.38 -1.72 -18.51
CA GLU A 134 19.37 -1.57 -19.60
C GLU A 134 20.73 -1.13 -19.05
N VAL A 135 20.73 -0.20 -18.10
CA VAL A 135 21.95 0.35 -17.49
C VAL A 135 22.61 -0.65 -16.54
N THR A 136 21.83 -1.40 -15.77
CA THR A 136 22.33 -2.29 -14.71
C THR A 136 22.56 -3.72 -15.17
N GLY A 137 22.05 -4.11 -16.34
CA GLY A 137 22.14 -5.47 -16.87
C GLY A 137 21.15 -6.45 -16.24
N TYR A 138 20.21 -5.98 -15.43
CA TYR A 138 19.11 -6.80 -14.93
C TYR A 138 18.11 -7.13 -16.05
N LYS A 139 17.54 -8.34 -16.00
CA LYS A 139 16.56 -8.79 -16.98
C LYS A 139 15.19 -8.16 -16.70
N LEU A 140 14.72 -7.32 -17.61
CA LEU A 140 13.36 -6.79 -17.61
C LEU A 140 12.37 -7.86 -18.14
N GLN A 141 11.28 -8.08 -17.43
CA GLN A 141 10.14 -8.84 -17.94
C GLN A 141 9.26 -7.97 -18.84
N LEU A 142 9.02 -8.45 -20.06
CA LEU A 142 8.15 -7.80 -21.02
C LEU A 142 6.69 -8.13 -20.70
N PRO A 143 5.73 -7.21 -20.99
CA PRO A 143 4.31 -7.49 -20.85
C PRO A 143 3.91 -8.77 -21.57
N THR A 144 3.17 -9.63 -20.88
CA THR A 144 2.58 -10.82 -21.50
C THR A 144 1.46 -10.35 -22.43
N GLY A 145 1.73 -10.23 -23.73
CA GLY A 145 0.68 -9.91 -24.70
C GLY A 145 -0.37 -11.02 -24.77
N PRO A 146 -1.62 -10.73 -25.17
CA PRO A 146 -2.50 -11.79 -25.64
C PRO A 146 -1.77 -12.51 -26.77
N GLY A 147 -1.72 -13.85 -26.70
CA GLY A 147 -1.07 -14.67 -27.71
C GLY A 147 -1.49 -14.21 -29.11
N LYS A 148 -0.50 -13.95 -29.97
CA LYS A 148 -0.75 -13.74 -31.40
C LYS A 148 -1.42 -15.02 -31.93
N ASN A 149 -2.71 -14.95 -32.26
CA ASN A 149 -3.33 -15.82 -33.24
C ASN A 149 -3.26 -15.13 -34.60
#